data_AF-A0A379WUF7-F1
#
_entry.id   AF-A0A379WUF7-F1
#
_cell.length_a   1.000
_cell.length_b   1.000
_cell.length_c   1.000
_cell.angle_alpha   90.00
_cell.angle_beta   90.00
_cell.angle_gamma   90.00
#
_symmetry.space_group_name_H-M   'P 1'
#
loop_
_entity.id
_entity.type
_entity.pdbx_description
1 polymer ?
#
loop_
_entity_poly.entity_id
_entity_poly.type
_entity_poly.pdbx_seq_one_letter_code
_entity_poly.pdbx_strand_id
1 'polypeptide(L)'
;MANAPLFTAEWNDDFHNAVTVFATGETQAYYNDFADAPEKHLARALAEGFAYQGEISPQTGEPRGVKSTGQTPGRLCGFYSESRSGR
;
A
#
# COMPACT_ATOMS: atom_id res chain seq x y z
N MET A 1 31.81 -15.40 -3.12
CA MET A 1 30.63 -15.25 -3.99
C MET A 1 30.19 -13.80 -3.90
N ALA A 2 30.13 -13.06 -5.00
CA ALA A 2 29.71 -11.66 -4.97
C ALA A 2 28.20 -11.59 -4.75
N ASN A 3 27.77 -10.86 -3.72
CA ASN A 3 26.37 -10.62 -3.42
C ASN A 3 25.81 -9.71 -4.53
N ALA A 4 24.90 -10.22 -5.37
CA ALA A 4 24.16 -9.35 -6.26
C ALA A 4 23.23 -8.46 -5.41
N PRO A 5 23.16 -7.14 -5.64
CA PRO A 5 22.15 -6.33 -4.98
C PRO A 5 20.75 -6.86 -5.35
N LEU A 6 19.87 -6.96 -4.35
CA LEU A 6 18.46 -7.30 -4.54
C LEU A 6 17.73 -6.16 -5.28
N PHE A 7 16.39 -6.19 -5.28
CA PHE A 7 15.54 -5.20 -5.95
C PHE A 7 15.79 -3.74 -5.49
N THR A 8 15.55 -2.79 -6.41
CA THR A 8 15.73 -1.35 -6.18
C THR A 8 14.57 -0.74 -5.40
N ALA A 9 13.33 -1.02 -5.79
CA ALA A 9 12.11 -0.49 -5.20
C ALA A 9 10.92 -1.44 -5.42
N GLU A 10 9.87 -1.26 -4.62
CA GLU A 10 8.61 -2.00 -4.66
C GLU A 10 7.44 -1.06 -4.99
N TRP A 11 6.42 -1.58 -5.65
CA TRP A 11 5.17 -0.86 -5.89
C TRP A 11 4.36 -0.75 -4.61
N ASN A 12 3.92 0.45 -4.29
CA ASN A 12 3.17 0.72 -3.06
C ASN A 12 1.69 0.90 -3.35
N ASP A 13 0.99 -0.22 -3.55
CA ASP A 13 -0.45 -0.23 -3.82
C ASP A 13 -1.28 0.31 -2.65
N ASP A 14 -0.76 0.28 -1.42
CA ASP A 14 -1.44 0.85 -0.25
C ASP A 14 -1.66 2.34 -0.41
N PHE A 15 -0.68 3.05 -0.98
CA PHE A 15 -0.82 4.46 -1.31
C PHE A 15 -1.93 4.66 -2.34
N HIS A 16 -1.87 3.94 -3.47
CA HIS A 16 -2.86 4.05 -4.55
C HIS A 16 -4.28 3.76 -4.03
N ASN A 17 -4.44 2.69 -3.25
CA ASN A 17 -5.73 2.27 -2.73
C ASN A 17 -6.28 3.27 -1.71
N ALA A 18 -5.45 3.70 -0.74
CA ALA A 18 -5.86 4.68 0.25
C ALA A 18 -6.23 6.03 -0.39
N VAL A 19 -5.46 6.49 -1.38
CA VAL A 19 -5.80 7.72 -2.13
C VAL A 19 -7.12 7.56 -2.87
N THR A 20 -7.35 6.40 -3.51
CA THR A 20 -8.60 6.15 -4.25
C THR A 20 -9.79 6.24 -3.30
N VAL A 21 -9.77 5.48 -2.19
CA VAL A 21 -10.87 5.51 -1.21
C VAL A 21 -11.07 6.92 -0.63
N PHE A 22 -9.98 7.61 -0.28
CA PHE A 22 -10.04 8.97 0.23
C PHE A 22 -10.65 9.96 -0.76
N ALA A 23 -10.30 9.87 -2.05
CA ALA A 23 -10.70 10.82 -3.07
C ALA A 23 -12.08 10.53 -3.67
N THR A 24 -12.48 9.26 -3.79
CA THR A 24 -13.69 8.84 -4.51
C THR A 24 -14.76 8.23 -3.62
N GLY A 25 -14.39 7.76 -2.42
CA GLY A 25 -15.28 6.99 -1.55
C GLY A 25 -15.58 5.58 -2.07
N GLU A 26 -14.87 5.08 -3.09
CA GLU A 26 -14.99 3.70 -3.54
C GLU A 26 -14.45 2.73 -2.49
N THR A 27 -15.25 1.75 -2.08
CA THR A 27 -14.89 0.77 -1.03
C THR A 27 -15.08 -0.68 -1.45
N GLN A 28 -15.36 -0.94 -2.73
CA GLN A 28 -15.57 -2.29 -3.24
C GLN A 28 -14.26 -3.09 -3.35
N ALA A 29 -14.37 -4.41 -3.21
CA ALA A 29 -13.24 -5.34 -3.31
C ALA A 29 -12.07 -4.92 -2.40
N TYR A 30 -10.83 -4.93 -2.90
CA TYR A 30 -9.63 -4.62 -2.12
C TYR A 30 -9.59 -3.20 -1.55
N TYR A 31 -10.45 -2.28 -2.01
CA TYR A 31 -10.58 -0.96 -1.39
C TYR A 31 -11.21 -1.01 0.00
N ASN A 32 -11.97 -2.06 0.33
CA ASN A 32 -12.61 -2.21 1.62
C ASN A 32 -11.58 -2.25 2.78
N ASP A 33 -10.34 -2.67 2.50
CA ASP A 33 -9.24 -2.64 3.46
C ASP A 33 -8.86 -1.22 3.90
N PHE A 34 -9.30 -0.18 3.18
CA PHE A 34 -8.93 1.21 3.45
C PHE A 34 -10.14 2.07 3.85
N ALA A 35 -11.33 1.47 3.94
CA ALA A 35 -12.60 2.17 4.08
C ALA A 35 -12.89 2.72 5.48
N ASP A 36 -12.27 2.17 6.53
CA ASP A 36 -12.55 2.51 7.93
C ASP A 36 -11.98 3.88 8.33
N ALA A 37 -10.80 4.24 7.83
CA ALA A 37 -10.14 5.52 8.05
C ALA A 37 -9.16 5.84 6.90
N PRO A 38 -9.66 6.13 5.68
CA PRO A 38 -8.82 6.26 4.48
C PRO A 38 -7.74 7.34 4.62
N GLU A 39 -8.01 8.42 5.34
CA GLU A 39 -7.04 9.48 5.62
C GLU A 39 -5.87 9.01 6.50
N LYS A 40 -6.11 8.07 7.43
CA LYS A 40 -5.05 7.51 8.29
C LYS A 40 -4.19 6.54 7.53
N HIS A 41 -4.80 5.70 6.70
CA HIS A 41 -4.07 4.78 5.81
C HIS A 41 -3.19 5.56 4.85
N LEU A 42 -3.73 6.63 4.24
CA LEU A 42 -2.98 7.50 3.36
C LEU A 42 -1.82 8.20 4.09
N ALA A 43 -2.09 8.78 5.26
CA ALA A 43 -1.07 9.45 6.05
C ALA A 43 0.07 8.49 6.44
N ARG A 44 -0.27 7.25 6.82
CA ARG A 44 0.71 6.23 7.16
C ARG A 44 1.50 5.76 5.93
N ALA A 45 0.84 5.54 4.80
CA ALA A 45 1.54 5.15 3.58
C ALA A 45 2.55 6.22 3.13
N LEU A 46 2.20 7.49 3.27
CA LEU A 46 3.10 8.62 3.00
C LEU A 46 4.27 8.71 3.98
N ALA A 47 4.03 8.46 5.27
CA ALA A 47 5.05 8.63 6.31
C ALA A 47 5.96 7.40 6.49
N GLU A 48 5.42 6.20 6.31
CA GLU A 48 6.06 4.94 6.71
C GLU A 48 6.23 3.96 5.55
N GLY A 49 5.64 4.24 4.39
CA GLY A 49 5.63 3.34 3.26
C GLY A 49 4.33 2.55 3.16
N PHE A 50 4.19 1.46 3.90
CA PHE A 50 2.97 0.65 3.85
C PHE A 50 1.93 1.12 4.86
N ALA A 51 0.65 1.11 4.46
CA ALA A 51 -0.45 1.33 5.39
C ALA A 51 -0.65 0.10 6.29
N TYR A 52 -0.46 -1.10 5.72
CA TYR A 52 -0.46 -2.38 6.41
C TYR A 52 0.97 -2.88 6.68
N GLN A 53 1.28 -3.11 7.95
CA GLN A 53 2.59 -3.54 8.44
C GLN A 53 2.48 -4.74 9.41
N GLY A 54 1.40 -5.50 9.32
CA GLY A 54 1.09 -6.67 10.14
C GLY A 54 -0.35 -6.73 10.64
N GLU A 55 -1.15 -5.67 10.42
CA GLU A 55 -2.57 -5.64 10.76
C GLU A 55 -3.38 -6.65 9.94
N ILE A 56 -4.53 -7.07 10.48
CA ILE A 56 -5.43 -7.99 9.79
C ILE A 56 -6.15 -7.25 8.66
N SER A 57 -6.05 -7.77 7.44
CA SER A 57 -6.83 -7.28 6.30
C SER A 57 -8.31 -7.67 6.45
N PRO A 58 -9.25 -6.72 6.42
CA PRO A 58 -10.68 -7.02 6.38
C PRO A 58 -11.10 -7.94 5.21
N GLN A 59 -10.40 -7.88 4.08
CA GLN A 59 -10.68 -8.70 2.89
C GLN A 59 -10.25 -10.16 3.04
N THR A 60 -9.08 -10.41 3.64
CA THR A 60 -8.52 -11.77 3.72
C THR A 60 -8.71 -12.44 5.07
N GLY A 61 -8.90 -11.66 6.14
CA GLY A 61 -8.92 -12.14 7.52
C GLY A 61 -7.52 -12.50 8.08
N GLU A 62 -6.45 -12.21 7.33
CA GLU A 62 -5.07 -12.59 7.67
C GLU A 62 -4.17 -11.37 7.88
N PRO A 63 -3.05 -11.50 8.63
CA PRO A 63 -2.05 -10.45 8.76
C PRO A 63 -1.48 -10.04 7.39
N ARG A 64 -1.43 -8.74 7.12
CA ARG A 64 -0.91 -8.19 5.86
C ARG A 64 0.29 -7.28 6.12
N GLY A 65 1.35 -7.50 5.33
CA GLY A 65 2.54 -6.65 5.33
C GLY A 65 3.49 -6.91 6.50
N VAL A 66 4.57 -6.16 6.51
CA VAL A 66 5.60 -6.14 7.56
C VAL A 66 6.05 -4.71 7.80
N LYS A 67 6.69 -4.44 8.94
CA LYS A 67 7.20 -3.12 9.28
C LYS A 67 8.09 -2.53 8.17
N SER A 68 7.70 -1.37 7.63
CA SER A 68 8.37 -0.73 6.47
C SER A 68 9.09 0.58 6.82
N THR A 69 8.99 1.08 8.05
CA THR A 69 9.63 2.32 8.51
C THR A 69 11.17 2.35 8.37
N GLY A 70 11.81 1.19 8.20
CA GLY A 70 13.26 1.08 7.97
C GLY A 70 13.68 1.26 6.51
N GLN A 71 12.72 1.31 5.58
CA GLN A 71 12.99 1.50 4.16
C GLN A 71 13.14 2.99 3.84
N THR A 72 14.11 3.31 2.99
CA THR A 72 14.27 4.68 2.47
C THR A 72 13.13 5.01 1.50
N PRO A 73 12.62 6.25 1.43
CA PRO A 73 11.50 6.62 0.55
C PRO A 73 11.68 6.18 -0.92
N GLY A 74 12.89 6.24 -1.47
CA GLY A 74 13.18 5.81 -2.84
C GLY A 74 13.05 4.30 -3.10
N ARG A 75 12.72 3.49 -2.09
CA ARG A 75 12.44 2.04 -2.22
C ARG A 75 10.97 1.74 -2.42
N LEU A 76 10.09 2.73 -2.40
CA LEU A 76 8.64 2.56 -2.56
C LEU A 76 8.11 3.51 -3.64
N CYS A 77 7.50 2.94 -4.68
CA CYS A 77 6.92 3.68 -5.78
C CYS A 77 5.41 3.81 -5.58
N GLY A 78 4.95 4.98 -5.14
CA GLY A 78 3.53 5.33 -5.08
C GLY A 78 3.04 5.89 -6.43
N PHE A 79 1.80 5.56 -6.79
CA PHE A 79 1.13 6.08 -7.99
C PHE A 79 -0.35 6.37 -7.69
N TYR A 80 -0.94 7.31 -8.43
CA TYR A 80 -2.37 7.62 -8.29
C TYR A 80 -3.26 6.77 -9.20
N SER A 81 -2.74 6.39 -10.37
CA SER A 81 -3.47 5.61 -11.37
C SER A 81 -2.50 4.79 -12.18
N GLU A 82 -2.94 3.59 -12.58
CA GLU A 82 -2.20 2.72 -13.49
C GLU A 82 -3.13 2.08 -14.52
N SER A 83 -2.56 1.53 -15.60
CA SER A 83 -3.34 0.81 -16.59
C SER A 83 -3.85 -0.51 -16.02
N ARG A 84 -5.16 -0.60 -15.75
CA ARG A 84 -5.81 -1.88 -15.48
C ARG A 84 -6.11 -2.56 -16.79
N SER A 85 -5.41 -3.65 -17.10
CA SER A 85 -5.86 -4.50 -18.21
C SER A 85 -7.20 -5.12 -17.82
N GLY A 86 -8.29 -4.68 -18.45
CA GLY A 86 -9.61 -5.27 -18.22
C GLY A 86 -9.60 -6.76 -18.54
N ARG A 87 -9.88 -7.58 -17.52
CA ARG A 87 -10.38 -8.94 -17.64
C ARG A 87 -11.43 -9.16 -16.56
#